data_AF-A0A1F7R9L8-F1
#
_entry.id   AF-A0A1F7R9L8-F1
#
_cell.length_a   1.000
_cell.length_b   1.000
_cell.length_c   1.000
_cell.angle_alpha   90.00
_cell.angle_beta   90.00
_cell.angle_gamma   90.00
#
_symmetry.space_group_name_H-M   'P 1'
#
loop_
_entity.id
_entity.type
_entity.pdbx_description
1 polymer ?
#
loop_
_entity_poly.entity_id
_entity_poly.type
_entity_poly.pdbx_seq_one_letter_code
_entity_poly.pdbx_strand_id
1 'polypeptide(L)'
;MLTTEKVKFVFHKALLFRGTARRFLLCQFYKPYVEKQLAKRRGSCLQCGKCCDLSVKCPLLKKKNGDISCRIYHHGRTLACRSFPIDERDLADVDFKCGYHFVN
;
A
#
# COMPACT_ATOMS: atom_id res chain seq x y z
N MET A 1 -30.27 -8.03 10.78
CA MET A 1 -30.16 -7.09 9.65
C MET A 1 -28.82 -6.37 9.73
N LEU A 2 -27.95 -6.48 8.71
CA LEU A 2 -26.71 -5.69 8.64
C LEU A 2 -27.09 -4.25 8.25
N THR A 3 -26.60 -3.26 8.99
CA THR A 3 -26.82 -1.85 8.66
C THR A 3 -26.09 -1.49 7.35
N THR A 4 -26.64 -0.56 6.57
CA THR A 4 -26.05 -0.09 5.29
C THR A 4 -24.60 0.38 5.44
N GLU A 5 -24.23 0.92 6.59
CA GLU A 5 -22.86 1.32 6.93
C GLU A 5 -21.91 0.14 7.08
N LYS A 6 -22.34 -0.95 7.75
CA LYS A 6 -21.54 -2.17 7.88
C LYS A 6 -21.28 -2.81 6.51
N VAL A 7 -22.28 -2.79 5.64
CA VAL A 7 -22.16 -3.29 4.28
C VAL A 7 -21.11 -2.49 3.49
N LYS A 8 -21.20 -1.15 3.48
CA LYS A 8 -20.19 -0.28 2.84
C LYS A 8 -18.78 -0.52 3.38
N PHE A 9 -18.64 -0.67 4.70
CA PHE A 9 -17.35 -0.95 5.34
C PHE A 9 -16.75 -2.29 4.87
N VAL A 10 -17.55 -3.36 4.86
CA VAL A 10 -17.10 -4.69 4.42
C VAL A 10 -16.69 -4.67 2.95
N PHE A 11 -17.49 -4.04 2.08
CA PHE A 11 -17.15 -3.89 0.67
C PHE A 11 -15.83 -3.12 0.47
N HIS A 12 -15.67 -2.00 1.17
CA HIS A 12 -14.43 -1.23 1.11
C HIS A 12 -13.21 -2.04 1.55
N LYS A 13 -13.31 -2.78 2.66
CA LYS A 13 -12.24 -3.67 3.12
C LYS A 13 -11.93 -4.79 2.13
N ALA A 14 -12.94 -5.35 1.47
CA ALA A 14 -12.74 -6.34 0.41
C ALA A 14 -12.00 -5.76 -0.81
N LEU A 15 -12.31 -4.51 -1.20
CA LEU A 15 -11.59 -3.81 -2.27
C LEU A 15 -10.12 -3.59 -1.93
N LEU A 16 -9.82 -3.09 -0.72
CA LEU A 16 -8.44 -2.91 -0.25
C LEU A 16 -7.68 -4.23 -0.15
N PHE A 17 -8.34 -5.30 0.28
CA PHE A 17 -7.75 -6.64 0.32
C PHE A 17 -7.40 -7.14 -1.09
N ARG A 18 -8.30 -6.94 -2.06
CA ARG A 18 -8.05 -7.25 -3.47
C ARG A 18 -6.86 -6.45 -4.03
N GLY A 19 -6.74 -5.16 -3.69
CA GLY A 19 -5.60 -4.33 -4.06
C GLY A 19 -4.27 -4.88 -3.50
N THR A 20 -4.25 -5.25 -2.22
CA THR A 20 -3.08 -5.88 -1.58
C THR A 20 -2.72 -7.23 -2.22
N ALA A 21 -3.70 -8.09 -2.50
CA ALA A 21 -3.47 -9.38 -3.15
C ALA A 21 -2.91 -9.20 -4.57
N ARG A 22 -3.51 -8.32 -5.38
CA ARG A 22 -3.01 -7.96 -6.71
C ARG A 22 -1.55 -7.53 -6.67
N ARG A 23 -1.21 -6.64 -5.75
CA ARG A 23 0.13 -6.09 -5.60
C ARG A 23 1.15 -7.16 -5.21
N PHE A 24 0.78 -8.08 -4.33
CA PHE A 24 1.57 -9.25 -4.00
C PHE A 24 1.82 -10.13 -5.25
N LEU A 25 0.77 -10.48 -5.98
CA LEU A 25 0.87 -11.29 -7.20
C LEU A 25 1.77 -10.64 -8.27
N LEU A 26 1.63 -9.32 -8.50
CA LEU A 26 2.48 -8.60 -9.46
C LEU A 26 3.96 -8.66 -9.08
N CYS A 27 4.28 -8.49 -7.79
CA CYS A 27 5.66 -8.57 -7.31
C CYS A 27 6.27 -9.97 -7.44
N GLN A 28 5.45 -11.03 -7.33
CA GLN A 28 5.93 -12.42 -7.46
C GLN A 28 6.03 -12.87 -8.92
N PHE A 29 5.00 -12.59 -9.72
CA PHE A 29 4.80 -13.21 -11.03
C PHE A 29 4.99 -12.26 -12.22
N TYR A 30 4.91 -10.93 -12.03
CA TYR A 30 4.95 -9.99 -13.16
C TYR A 30 5.97 -8.85 -12.94
N LYS A 31 7.23 -9.22 -12.69
CA LYS A 31 8.33 -8.27 -12.45
C LYS A 31 8.50 -7.21 -13.56
N PRO A 32 8.45 -7.54 -14.87
CA PRO A 32 8.58 -6.54 -15.93
C PRO A 32 7.55 -5.41 -15.84
N TYR A 33 6.30 -5.73 -15.48
CA TYR A 33 5.28 -4.71 -15.28
C TYR A 33 5.63 -3.79 -14.10
N VAL A 34 6.04 -4.39 -12.98
CA VAL A 34 6.42 -3.63 -11.77
C VAL A 34 7.60 -2.71 -12.07
N GLU A 35 8.64 -3.20 -12.73
CA GLU A 35 9.82 -2.40 -13.09
C GLU A 35 9.47 -1.24 -14.02
N LYS A 36 8.66 -1.49 -15.07
CA LYS A 36 8.18 -0.44 -15.97
C LYS A 36 7.44 0.66 -15.22
N GLN A 37 6.61 0.30 -14.25
CA GLN A 37 5.89 1.29 -13.47
C GLN A 37 6.81 2.02 -12.47
N LEU A 38 7.74 1.32 -11.83
CA LEU A 38 8.70 1.93 -10.91
C LEU A 38 9.63 2.92 -11.62
N ALA A 39 9.96 2.69 -12.90
CA ALA A 39 10.71 3.63 -13.72
C ALA A 39 9.99 4.98 -13.91
N LYS A 40 8.66 4.98 -13.85
CA LYS A 40 7.80 6.18 -13.91
C LYS A 40 7.51 6.79 -12.53
N ARG A 41 7.78 6.05 -11.46
CA ARG A 41 7.49 6.50 -10.09
C ARG A 41 8.52 7.52 -9.62
N ARG A 42 8.04 8.59 -9.00
CA ARG A 42 8.85 9.65 -8.40
C ARG A 42 8.40 9.92 -6.97
N GLY A 43 9.21 10.68 -6.23
CA GLY A 43 8.99 10.96 -4.81
C GLY A 43 9.56 9.91 -3.87
N SER A 44 9.11 9.91 -2.61
CA SER A 44 9.66 9.07 -1.56
C SER A 44 8.60 8.62 -0.54
N CYS A 45 8.94 7.61 0.26
CA CYS A 45 8.04 7.15 1.32
C CYS A 45 8.06 8.15 2.49
N LEU A 46 6.88 8.68 2.83
CA LEU A 46 6.70 9.60 3.96
C LEU A 46 6.60 8.89 5.32
N GLN A 47 6.77 7.57 5.37
CA GLN A 47 6.54 6.74 6.55
C GLN A 47 5.18 6.95 7.26
N CYS A 48 4.16 7.41 6.52
CA CYS A 48 2.83 7.72 7.06
C CYS A 48 2.00 6.50 7.51
N GLY A 49 2.46 5.28 7.23
CA GLY A 49 1.83 4.03 7.66
C GLY A 49 0.55 3.63 6.92
N LYS A 50 0.05 4.42 5.96
CA LYS A 50 -1.21 4.13 5.24
C LYS A 50 -1.19 2.81 4.47
N CYS A 51 -0.14 2.58 3.68
CA CYS A 51 0.02 1.31 2.96
C CYS A 51 0.28 0.11 3.89
N CYS A 52 0.79 0.37 5.11
CA CYS A 52 1.03 -0.65 6.12
C CYS A 52 -0.23 -1.03 6.92
N ASP A 53 -1.29 -0.24 6.86
CA ASP A 53 -2.55 -0.43 7.60
C ASP A 53 -3.76 -0.57 6.66
N LEU A 54 -3.49 -0.90 5.40
CA LEU A 54 -4.43 -0.81 4.29
C LEU A 54 -5.57 -1.85 4.42
N SER A 55 -5.27 -3.10 4.05
CA SER A 55 -6.20 -4.22 4.18
C SER A 55 -6.11 -4.86 5.57
N VAL A 56 -4.88 -5.14 6.01
CA VAL A 56 -4.56 -5.71 7.32
C VAL A 56 -3.41 -4.93 7.95
N LYS A 57 -3.46 -4.78 9.28
CA LYS A 57 -2.43 -4.08 10.02
C LYS A 57 -1.11 -4.84 9.97
N CYS A 58 -0.08 -4.22 9.41
CA CYS A 58 1.26 -4.78 9.37
C CYS A 58 1.83 -4.91 10.80
N PRO A 59 2.35 -6.08 11.21
CA PRO A 59 2.91 -6.27 12.55
C PRO A 59 4.20 -5.46 12.81
N LEU A 60 4.85 -5.01 11.73
CA LEU A 60 6.10 -4.24 11.78
C LEU A 60 5.85 -2.73 11.87
N LEU A 61 4.60 -2.27 11.79
CA LEU A 61 4.21 -0.88 11.97
C LEU A 61 4.10 -0.56 13.46
N LYS A 62 4.85 0.44 13.94
CA LYS A 62 4.69 1.02 15.28
C LYS A 62 3.95 2.35 15.14
N LYS A 63 2.94 2.54 15.99
CA LYS A 63 2.24 3.82 16.20
C LYS A 63 2.27 4.09 17.70
N LYS A 64 2.96 5.15 18.15
CA LYS A 64 3.04 5.54 19.57
C LYS A 64 3.08 7.05 19.67
N ASN A 65 2.18 7.66 20.44
CA ASN A 65 2.15 9.10 20.73
C ASN A 65 2.21 10.01 19.47
N GLY A 66 1.58 9.60 18.37
CA GLY A 66 1.64 10.32 17.10
C GLY A 66 2.80 9.93 16.18
N ASP A 67 3.85 9.30 16.71
CA ASP A 67 4.96 8.79 15.91
C ASP A 67 4.59 7.52 15.17
N ILE A 68 4.91 7.48 13.88
CA ILE A 68 4.71 6.33 13.00
C ILE A 68 6.06 5.87 12.47
N SER A 69 6.40 4.60 12.69
CA SER A 69 7.65 4.02 12.20
C SER A 69 7.50 2.57 11.77
N CYS A 70 8.36 2.13 10.85
CA CYS A 70 8.45 0.74 10.42
C CYS A 70 9.74 0.12 11.00
N ARG A 71 9.60 -0.98 11.75
CA ARG A 71 10.71 -1.64 12.45
C ARG A 71 11.83 -2.12 11.52
N ILE A 72 11.51 -2.39 10.26
CA ILE A 72 12.45 -2.92 9.27
C ILE A 72 12.70 -1.96 8.11
N TYR A 73 12.40 -0.67 8.29
CA TYR A 73 12.44 0.30 7.19
C TYR A 73 13.80 0.30 6.46
N HIS A 74 14.89 0.25 7.23
CA HIS A 74 16.27 0.16 6.76
C HIS A 74 16.87 -1.26 6.81
N HIS A 75 16.13 -2.25 7.33
CA HIS A 75 16.65 -3.59 7.63
C HIS A 75 16.13 -4.68 6.67
N GLY A 76 15.36 -4.31 5.65
CA GLY A 76 14.90 -5.25 4.61
C GLY A 76 13.39 -5.29 4.42
N ARG A 77 12.80 -4.18 3.97
CA ARG A 77 11.40 -4.16 3.50
C ARG A 77 11.19 -5.19 2.39
N THR A 78 10.06 -5.91 2.41
CA THR A 78 9.72 -6.88 1.35
C THR A 78 9.57 -6.20 -0.02
N LEU A 79 9.60 -6.97 -1.10
CA LEU A 79 9.37 -6.44 -2.46
C LEU A 79 8.04 -5.69 -2.56
N ALA A 80 6.94 -6.28 -2.05
CA ALA A 80 5.64 -5.63 -2.05
C ALA A 80 5.63 -4.29 -1.27
N CYS A 81 6.39 -4.18 -0.17
CA CYS A 81 6.53 -2.93 0.57
C CYS A 81 7.36 -1.87 -0.16
N ARG A 82 8.44 -2.27 -0.85
CA ARG A 82 9.32 -1.35 -1.59
C ARG A 82 8.70 -0.87 -2.89
N SER A 83 7.93 -1.74 -3.52
CA SER A 83 7.27 -1.47 -4.80
C SER A 83 5.96 -0.70 -4.66
N PHE A 84 5.43 -0.49 -3.45
CA PHE A 84 4.23 0.33 -3.25
C PHE A 84 4.55 1.84 -3.41
N PRO A 85 3.72 2.61 -4.11
CA PRO A 85 2.66 2.17 -5.02
C PRO A 85 3.26 1.62 -6.33
N ILE A 86 2.66 0.57 -6.89
CA ILE A 86 3.05 0.03 -8.20
C ILE A 86 2.40 0.85 -9.31
N ASP A 87 1.17 1.33 -9.13
CA ASP A 87 0.47 2.15 -10.12
C ASP A 87 -0.60 3.01 -9.44
N GLU A 88 -1.32 3.82 -10.23
CA GLU A 88 -2.40 4.71 -9.76
C GLU A 88 -3.49 4.00 -8.94
N ARG A 89 -3.70 2.69 -9.14
CA ARG A 89 -4.70 1.93 -8.37
C ARG A 89 -4.25 1.75 -6.92
N ASP A 90 -2.95 1.57 -6.69
CA ASP A 90 -2.41 1.53 -5.33
C ASP A 90 -2.46 2.91 -4.64
N LEU A 91 -2.37 3.99 -5.42
CA LEU A 91 -2.57 5.35 -4.89
C LEU A 91 -4.03 5.58 -4.50
N ALA A 92 -4.98 5.12 -5.32
CA ALA A 92 -6.40 5.19 -5.01
C ALA A 92 -6.74 4.45 -3.70
N ASP A 93 -6.09 3.30 -3.42
CA ASP A 93 -6.29 2.56 -2.17
C ASP A 93 -5.92 3.39 -0.90
N VAL A 94 -5.09 4.44 -1.04
CA VAL A 94 -4.69 5.36 0.04
C VAL A 94 -5.20 6.79 -0.14
N ASP A 95 -6.28 6.95 -0.91
CA ASP A 95 -6.90 8.24 -1.25
C ASP A 95 -5.91 9.24 -1.86
N PHE A 96 -4.92 8.75 -2.61
CA PHE A 96 -3.82 9.53 -3.19
C PHE A 96 -2.96 10.27 -2.15
N LYS A 97 -3.09 9.93 -0.86
CA LYS A 97 -2.30 10.55 0.21
C LYS A 97 -0.99 9.78 0.41
N CYS A 98 -0.13 9.84 -0.60
CA CYS A 98 1.20 9.23 -0.64
C CYS A 98 2.27 10.24 -1.08
N GLY A 99 3.52 10.04 -0.68
CA GLY A 99 4.64 10.86 -1.19
C GLY A 99 5.16 10.41 -2.56
N TYR A 100 4.68 9.28 -3.07
CA TYR A 100 4.98 8.82 -4.42
C TYR A 100 3.90 9.27 -5.41
N HIS A 101 4.32 9.52 -6.65
CA HIS A 101 3.45 9.83 -7.79
C HIS A 101 4.06 9.24 -9.08
N PHE A 102 3.29 9.22 -10.17
CA PHE A 102 3.76 8.73 -11.48
C PHE A 102 3.83 9.86 -12.49
N VAL A 103 4.91 9.89 -13.26
CA VAL A 103 5.07 10.77 -14.43
C VAL A 103 4.87 9.96 -15.70
N ASN A 104 4.26 10.57 -16.72
CA ASN A 104 4.04 9.93 -18.01
C ASN A 104 5.28 9.99 -18.89
#